data_AF-A0A0J8QT66-F1
#
_entry.id   AF-A0A0J8QT66-F1
#
_cell.length_a   1.000
_cell.length_b   1.000
_cell.length_c   1.000
_cell.angle_alpha   90.00
_cell.angle_beta   90.00
_cell.angle_gamma   90.00
#
_symmetry.space_group_name_H-M   'P 1'
#
loop_
_entity.id
_entity.type
_entity.pdbx_description
1 polymer ?
#
loop_
_entity_poly.entity_id
_entity_poly.type
_entity_poly.pdbx_seq_one_letter_code
_entity_poly.pdbx_strand_id
1 'polypeptide(L)'
;MASISDVMRADQQQMRDHYQKIIEAQDDDTRKRWGNQFVWELARYAVAEELVVYPALESHMDHGKVIADKDRGENQQIPSWNNLNKHFDEEQEEGYPFPEICPGAGGIRNHF
;
A
#
# COMPACT_ATOMS: atom_id res chain seq x y z
N MET A 1 -1.86 23.40 -7.93
CA MET A 1 -2.31 22.50 -6.85
C MET A 1 -2.12 21.08 -7.36
N ALA A 2 -1.56 20.17 -6.56
CA ALA A 2 -1.44 18.76 -6.94
C ALA A 2 -2.82 18.09 -6.90
N SER A 3 -3.08 17.15 -7.81
CA SER A 3 -4.30 16.34 -7.75
C SER A 3 -4.20 15.28 -6.65
N ILE A 4 -5.34 14.74 -6.21
CA ILE A 4 -5.38 13.62 -5.24
C ILE A 4 -4.60 12.43 -5.81
N SER A 5 -4.75 12.16 -7.10
CA SER A 5 -4.05 11.10 -7.84
C SER A 5 -2.53 11.27 -7.80
N ASP A 6 -2.03 12.49 -7.98
CA ASP A 6 -0.59 12.79 -7.93
C ASP A 6 -0.02 12.50 -6.53
N VAL A 7 -0.75 12.91 -5.48
CA VAL A 7 -0.34 12.70 -4.09
C VAL A 7 -0.34 11.21 -3.75
N MET A 8 -1.38 10.47 -4.15
CA MET A 8 -1.44 9.01 -3.93
C MET A 8 -0.31 8.28 -4.65
N ARG A 9 0.02 8.68 -5.88
CA ARG A 9 1.13 8.07 -6.63
C ARG A 9 2.47 8.34 -5.96
N ALA A 10 2.66 9.53 -5.40
CA ALA A 10 3.85 9.88 -4.63
C ALA A 10 3.96 9.03 -3.36
N ASP A 11 2.87 8.83 -2.63
CA ASP A 11 2.82 7.98 -1.43
C ASP A 11 3.16 6.51 -1.77
N GLN A 12 2.57 5.99 -2.86
CA GLN A 12 2.91 4.65 -3.34
C GLN A 12 4.39 4.53 -3.76
N GLN A 13 4.99 5.57 -4.32
CA GLN A 13 6.42 5.57 -4.65
C GLN A 13 7.28 5.57 -3.38
N GLN A 14 6.92 6.35 -2.36
CA GLN A 14 7.63 6.35 -1.08
C GLN A 14 7.56 4.97 -0.38
N MET A 15 6.40 4.32 -0.42
CA MET A 15 6.25 2.95 0.09
C MET A 15 7.15 1.96 -0.66
N ARG A 16 7.27 2.06 -1.99
CA ARG A 16 8.22 1.25 -2.79
C ARG A 16 9.66 1.49 -2.37
N ASP A 17 10.04 2.75 -2.19
CA ASP A 17 11.40 3.10 -1.79
C ASP A 17 11.73 2.60 -0.38
N HIS A 18 10.75 2.59 0.54
CA HIS A 18 10.93 2.01 1.87
C HIS A 18 11.07 0.49 1.80
N TYR A 19 10.22 -0.18 1.02
CA TYR A 19 10.33 -1.61 0.78
C TYR A 19 11.70 -2.00 0.21
N GLN A 20 12.19 -1.27 -0.80
CA GLN A 20 13.51 -1.52 -1.37
C GLN A 20 14.62 -1.46 -0.30
N LYS A 21 14.54 -0.49 0.61
CA LYS A 21 15.53 -0.36 1.70
C LYS A 21 15.40 -1.44 2.76
N ILE A 22 14.22 -2.04 2.95
CA ILE A 22 14.02 -3.19 3.83
C ILE A 22 14.72 -4.42 3.22
N ILE A 23 14.53 -4.69 1.92
CA ILE A 23 15.12 -5.85 1.27
C ILE A 23 16.64 -5.74 1.06
N GLU A 24 17.15 -4.51 0.90
CA GLU A 24 18.59 -4.25 0.79
C GLU A 24 19.31 -4.18 2.16
N ALA A 25 18.57 -4.20 3.27
CA ALA A 25 19.13 -4.05 4.61
C ALA A 25 19.98 -5.26 5.02
N GLN A 26 21.26 -5.01 5.30
CA GLN A 26 22.20 -6.03 5.78
C GLN A 26 22.14 -6.25 7.30
N ASP A 27 21.47 -5.36 8.04
CA ASP A 27 21.36 -5.39 9.49
C ASP A 27 19.90 -5.22 9.96
N ASP A 28 19.62 -5.79 11.13
CA ASP A 28 18.28 -5.80 11.72
C ASP A 28 17.76 -4.41 12.11
N ASP A 29 18.65 -3.46 12.44
CA ASP A 29 18.25 -2.12 12.85
C ASP A 29 17.71 -1.33 11.65
N THR A 30 18.46 -1.36 10.54
CA THR A 30 18.04 -0.77 9.26
C THR A 30 16.73 -1.40 8.77
N ARG A 31 16.61 -2.73 8.83
CA ARG A 31 15.39 -3.44 8.43
C ARG A 31 14.18 -3.02 9.27
N LYS A 32 14.32 -2.97 10.60
CA LYS A 32 13.25 -2.54 11.51
C LYS A 32 12.88 -1.07 11.32
N ARG A 33 13.87 -0.19 11.12
CA ARG A 33 13.64 1.23 10.92
C ARG A 33 12.81 1.50 9.66
N TRP A 34 13.21 0.93 8.53
CA TRP A 34 12.46 1.08 7.28
C TRP A 34 11.15 0.28 7.30
N GLY A 35 11.10 -0.86 7.98
CA GLY A 35 9.88 -1.63 8.22
C GLY A 35 8.82 -0.80 8.96
N ASN A 36 9.21 -0.12 10.04
CA ASN A 36 8.31 0.78 10.76
C ASN A 36 7.83 1.92 9.86
N GLN A 37 8.72 2.57 9.09
CA GLN A 37 8.33 3.64 8.18
C GLN A 37 7.35 3.16 7.10
N PHE A 38 7.60 1.99 6.50
CA PHE A 38 6.70 1.38 5.55
C PHE A 38 5.30 1.15 6.13
N VAL A 39 5.20 0.63 7.37
CA VAL A 39 3.91 0.43 8.05
C VAL A 39 3.18 1.74 8.31
N TRP A 40 3.88 2.79 8.73
CA TRP A 40 3.27 4.10 8.95
C TRP A 40 2.69 4.69 7.66
N GLU A 41 3.45 4.62 6.57
CA GLU A 41 3.00 5.08 5.26
C GLU A 41 1.82 4.25 4.73
N LEU A 42 1.87 2.93 4.88
CA LEU A 42 0.77 2.03 4.49
C LEU A 42 -0.51 2.31 5.28
N ALA A 43 -0.41 2.50 6.61
CA ALA A 43 -1.55 2.82 7.44
C ALA A 43 -2.16 4.19 7.08
N ARG A 44 -1.33 5.20 6.83
CA ARG A 44 -1.80 6.52 6.36
C ARG A 44 -2.52 6.41 5.03
N TYR A 45 -1.94 5.67 4.09
CA TYR A 45 -2.46 5.49 2.74
C TYR A 45 -3.83 4.77 2.77
N ALA A 46 -3.95 3.67 3.51
CA ALA A 46 -5.21 2.93 3.64
C ALA A 46 -6.35 3.79 4.24
N VAL A 47 -6.04 4.61 5.25
CA VAL A 47 -7.03 5.54 5.83
C VAL A 47 -7.40 6.64 4.84
N ALA A 48 -6.46 7.16 4.06
CA ALA A 48 -6.74 8.17 3.05
C ALA A 48 -7.65 7.64 1.94
N GLU A 49 -7.47 6.37 1.53
CA GLU A 49 -8.37 5.73 0.57
C GLU A 49 -9.81 5.66 1.07
N GLU A 50 -10.01 5.22 2.31
CA GLU A 50 -11.34 5.13 2.93
C GLU A 50 -12.03 6.49 3.09
N LEU A 51 -11.28 7.51 3.51
CA LEU A 51 -11.85 8.82 3.84
C LEU A 51 -12.03 9.73 2.63
N VAL A 52 -11.21 9.58 1.59
CA VAL A 52 -11.15 10.54 0.48
C VAL A 52 -11.41 9.87 -0.86
N VAL A 53 -10.75 8.75 -1.13
CA VAL A 53 -10.74 8.14 -2.48
C VAL A 53 -12.03 7.39 -2.74
N TYR A 54 -12.47 6.54 -1.83
CA TYR A 54 -13.72 5.78 -2.00
C TYR A 54 -14.96 6.68 -2.09
N PRO A 55 -15.13 7.72 -1.25
CA PRO A 55 -16.21 8.67 -1.43
C PRO A 55 -16.15 9.39 -2.79
N ALA A 56 -14.95 9.78 -3.24
CA ALA A 56 -14.77 10.44 -4.54
C ALA A 56 -15.08 9.49 -5.72
N LEU A 57 -14.67 8.22 -5.64
CA LEU A 57 -15.03 7.20 -6.63
C LEU A 57 -16.54 7.02 -6.70
N GLU A 58 -17.19 6.83 -5.54
CA GLU A 58 -18.65 6.65 -5.44
C GLU A 58 -19.43 7.86 -5.98
N SER A 59 -18.94 9.09 -5.80
CA SER A 59 -19.64 10.30 -6.21
C SER A 59 -19.37 10.76 -7.64
N HIS A 60 -18.20 10.41 -8.21
CA HIS A 60 -17.74 10.97 -9.48
C HIS A 60 -17.58 9.94 -10.61
N MET A 61 -17.74 8.64 -10.33
CA MET A 61 -17.60 7.60 -11.35
C MET A 61 -18.81 6.68 -11.44
N ASP A 62 -19.22 6.38 -12.67
CA ASP A 62 -20.13 5.28 -12.93
C ASP A 62 -19.48 3.96 -12.48
N HIS A 63 -20.21 3.15 -11.71
CA HIS A 63 -19.70 1.96 -11.03
C HIS A 63 -18.65 2.20 -9.93
N GLY A 64 -18.42 3.44 -9.50
CA GLY A 64 -17.42 3.78 -8.47
C GLY A 64 -17.62 3.01 -7.15
N LYS A 65 -18.87 2.73 -6.77
CA LYS A 65 -19.19 1.90 -5.60
C LYS A 65 -18.68 0.45 -5.73
N VAL A 66 -18.74 -0.14 -6.92
CA VAL A 66 -18.26 -1.52 -7.14
C VAL A 66 -16.74 -1.58 -7.01
N ILE A 67 -16.04 -0.56 -7.52
CA ILE A 67 -14.59 -0.42 -7.41
C ILE A 67 -14.19 -0.21 -5.95
N ALA A 68 -14.85 0.73 -5.26
CA ALA A 68 -14.62 1.00 -3.84
C ALA A 68 -14.87 -0.24 -2.96
N ASP A 69 -15.97 -0.97 -3.18
CA ASP A 69 -16.29 -2.16 -2.38
C ASP A 69 -15.29 -3.30 -2.62
N LYS A 70 -14.76 -3.44 -3.84
CA LYS A 70 -13.68 -4.39 -4.14
C LYS A 70 -12.41 -4.03 -3.38
N ASP A 71 -11.96 -2.79 -3.48
CA ASP A 71 -10.72 -2.36 -2.85
C ASP A 71 -10.82 -2.32 -1.31
N ARG A 72 -11.99 -1.99 -0.74
CA ARG A 72 -12.28 -2.16 0.70
C ARG A 72 -12.09 -3.61 1.15
N GLY A 73 -12.58 -4.57 0.37
CA GLY A 73 -12.42 -6.00 0.66
C GLY A 73 -10.96 -6.45 0.60
N GLU A 74 -10.14 -5.83 -0.24
CA GLU A 74 -8.71 -6.09 -0.32
C GLU A 74 -7.95 -5.40 0.86
N ASN A 75 -8.30 -4.15 1.21
CA ASN A 75 -7.69 -3.41 2.33
C ASN A 75 -7.95 -4.07 3.70
N GLN A 76 -9.09 -4.74 3.88
CA GLN A 76 -9.39 -5.50 5.11
C GLN A 76 -8.55 -6.78 5.25
N GLN A 77 -7.90 -7.23 4.18
CA GLN A 77 -7.05 -8.41 4.19
C GLN A 77 -5.57 -8.10 4.45
N ILE A 78 -5.20 -6.82 4.61
CA ILE A 78 -3.81 -6.44 4.93
C ILE A 78 -3.41 -7.07 6.29
N PRO A 79 -2.45 -8.01 6.31
CA PRO A 79 -2.00 -8.63 7.54
C PRO A 79 -1.29 -7.59 8.42
N SER A 80 -1.40 -7.72 9.74
CA SER A 80 -0.62 -6.91 10.68
C SER A 80 0.89 -7.05 10.45
N TRP A 81 1.69 -6.03 10.77
CA TRP A 81 3.16 -6.06 10.59
C TRP A 81 3.81 -7.30 11.22
N ASN A 82 3.33 -7.77 12.38
CA ASN A 82 3.85 -9.00 13.02
C ASN A 82 3.65 -10.27 12.16
N ASN A 83 2.62 -10.30 11.32
CA ASN A 83 2.39 -11.39 10.38
C ASN A 83 3.20 -11.19 9.10
N LEU A 84 3.34 -9.94 8.62
CA LEU A 84 4.20 -9.60 7.48
C LEU A 84 5.68 -9.92 7.78
N ASN A 85 6.17 -9.57 8.98
CA ASN A 85 7.56 -9.82 9.38
C ASN A 85 7.92 -11.31 9.44
N LYS A 86 6.97 -12.18 9.83
CA LYS A 86 7.17 -13.64 9.81
C LYS A 86 7.32 -14.17 8.38
N HIS A 87 6.53 -13.67 7.43
CA HIS A 87 6.70 -14.03 6.02
C HIS A 87 7.98 -13.44 5.41
N PHE A 88 8.43 -12.25 5.83
CA PHE A 88 9.71 -11.70 5.40
C PHE A 88 10.92 -12.54 5.81
N ASP A 89 10.85 -13.25 6.95
CA ASP A 89 11.92 -14.12 7.44
C ASP A 89 11.85 -15.55 6.84
N GLU A 90 10.66 -16.02 6.40
CA GLU A 90 10.46 -17.36 5.82
C GLU A 90 10.52 -17.41 4.28
N GLU A 91 10.28 -16.31 3.57
CA GLU A 91 10.14 -16.27 2.10
C GLU A 91 11.26 -15.47 1.38
N GLN A 92 12.51 -15.56 1.86
CA GLN A 92 13.68 -15.00 1.18
C GLN A 92 14.13 -15.81 -0.07
N GLU A 93 13.43 -16.89 -0.43
CA GLU A 93 13.61 -17.57 -1.72
C GLU A 93 12.57 -17.07 -2.73
N GLU A 94 13.07 -16.40 -3.77
CA GLU A 94 12.34 -15.87 -4.94
C GLU A 94 11.51 -14.59 -4.75
N GLY A 95 12.19 -13.44 -4.83
CA GLY A 95 11.79 -12.34 -5.72
C GLY A 95 10.32 -11.92 -5.78
N TYR A 96 9.62 -11.86 -4.64
CA TYR A 96 8.24 -11.38 -4.61
C TYR A 96 8.18 -9.88 -4.94
N PRO A 97 7.49 -9.48 -6.01
CA PRO A 97 7.39 -8.08 -6.35
C PRO A 97 6.55 -7.33 -5.29
N PHE A 98 6.68 -6.01 -5.26
CA PHE A 98 5.89 -5.09 -4.43
C PHE A 98 4.33 -5.18 -4.51
N PRO A 99 3.65 -5.76 -5.53
CA PRO A 99 2.23 -5.49 -5.74
C PRO A 99 1.25 -6.29 -4.87
N GLU A 100 1.67 -7.27 -4.07
CA GLU A 100 0.71 -8.07 -3.27
C GLU A 100 0.50 -7.56 -1.83
N ILE A 101 1.35 -6.65 -1.34
CA ILE A 101 1.25 -6.10 0.02
C ILE A 101 0.34 -4.86 0.06
N CYS A 102 0.12 -4.21 -1.09
CA CYS A 102 -0.72 -3.01 -1.23
C CYS A 102 -1.99 -3.34 -2.04
N PRO A 103 -3.11 -3.71 -1.38
CA PRO A 103 -4.41 -3.78 -2.03
C PRO A 103 -4.81 -2.44 -2.68
N GLY A 104 -5.59 -2.47 -3.76
CA GLY A 104 -5.96 -1.27 -4.54
C GLY A 104 -4.88 -0.71 -5.50
N ALA A 105 -3.61 -1.12 -5.33
CA ALA A 105 -2.53 -0.67 -6.22
C ALA A 105 -2.71 -1.15 -7.67
N GLY A 106 -3.49 -2.19 -7.95
CA GLY A 106 -3.80 -2.64 -9.32
C GLY A 106 -5.04 -1.99 -9.95
N GLY A 107 -6.04 -1.62 -9.14
CA GLY A 107 -7.37 -1.21 -9.59
C GLY A 107 -7.51 0.30 -9.82
N ILE A 108 -7.00 1.12 -8.91
CA ILE A 108 -7.19 2.59 -8.95
C ILE A 108 -6.23 3.27 -9.96
N ARG A 109 -5.15 2.59 -10.37
CA ARG A 109 -4.09 3.12 -11.25
C ARG A 109 -4.58 3.67 -12.60
N ASN A 110 -5.75 3.25 -13.08
CA ASN A 110 -6.28 3.63 -14.39
C ASN A 110 -7.54 4.51 -14.35
N HIS A 111 -8.01 4.88 -13.16
CA HIS A 111 -9.29 5.57 -13.00
C HIS A 111 -9.15 7.03 -12.53
N PHE A 112 -7.91 7.49 -12.35
CA PHE A 112 -7.55 8.86 -12.00
C PHE A 112 -6.31 9.37 -12.74
#